data_AF-A0A7W0FTI9-F1
#
_entry.id   AF-A0A7W0FTI9-F1
#
_cell.length_a   1.000
_cell.length_b   1.000
_cell.length_c   1.000
_cell.angle_alpha   90.00
_cell.angle_beta   90.00
_cell.angle_gamma   90.00
#
_symmetry.space_group_name_H-M   'P 1'
#
loop_
_entity.id
_entity.type
_entity.pdbx_description
1 polymer ?
#
loop_
_entity_poly.entity_id
_entity_poly.type
_entity_poly.pdbx_seq_one_letter_code
_entity_poly.pdbx_strand_id
1 'polypeptide(L)'
;MEMIIGDILCLLPFLKPEDKEIFKIPVKTENGWEIILYTVDRIEMTPSWMGSPLVAYCLRSDIDVAPPLILFKGTTDPSDEGACLSILTDLNPFASVGSYAFFLGKEKIKVWLETFAPITKAIIYGKSLGGALAWRSAIHFPEYISKVMAYGAPGFSPWEKDLIHKVTDEDPDLQILFFCQKNDLVPYSDLSADRGVHYYEILSSNDQENPLIAHAVMASIHENSEIFDLDFEVIGNPWKRAAVTIARLFASVLFPFILIGHAFKTSIEHIYTHCLLLWVTFNPSSAEASAIPKQAI
;
A
#
# COMPACT_ATOMS: atom_id res chain seq x y z
N MET A 1 1.95 -13.64 -16.08
CA MET A 1 3.29 -13.04 -16.05
C MET A 1 3.26 -11.58 -15.63
N GLU A 2 2.53 -10.69 -16.34
CA GLU A 2 2.47 -9.26 -16.00
C GLU A 2 1.95 -8.98 -14.58
N MET A 3 0.90 -9.68 -14.16
CA MET A 3 0.39 -9.65 -12.78
C MET A 3 1.48 -10.00 -11.74
N ILE A 4 2.27 -11.05 -11.97
CA ILE A 4 3.31 -11.48 -11.03
C ILE A 4 4.41 -10.42 -10.93
N ILE A 5 4.84 -9.86 -12.08
CA ILE A 5 5.82 -8.77 -12.11
C ILE A 5 5.29 -7.55 -11.36
N GLY A 6 4.03 -7.18 -11.58
CA GLY A 6 3.42 -6.05 -10.90
C GLY A 6 3.31 -6.24 -9.38
N ASP A 7 2.94 -7.44 -8.92
CA ASP A 7 2.88 -7.76 -7.48
C ASP A 7 4.28 -7.70 -6.85
N ILE A 8 5.32 -8.21 -7.55
CA ILE A 8 6.71 -8.09 -7.11
C ILE A 8 7.16 -6.62 -7.08
N LEU A 9 6.79 -5.81 -8.08
CA LEU A 9 7.10 -4.38 -8.09
C LEU A 9 6.46 -3.63 -6.91
N CYS A 10 5.31 -4.10 -6.40
CA CYS A 10 4.72 -3.54 -5.19
C CYS A 10 5.58 -3.75 -3.93
N LEU A 11 6.56 -4.67 -3.94
CA LEU A 11 7.52 -4.83 -2.85
C LEU A 11 8.67 -3.83 -2.90
N LEU A 12 8.99 -3.29 -4.09
CA LEU A 12 10.14 -2.40 -4.25
C LEU A 12 10.09 -1.16 -3.32
N PRO A 13 8.94 -0.48 -3.12
CA PRO A 13 8.84 0.61 -2.14
C PRO A 13 9.23 0.24 -0.71
N PHE A 14 9.13 -1.04 -0.31
CA PHE A 14 9.52 -1.50 1.03
C PHE A 14 11.05 -1.67 1.17
N LEU A 15 11.76 -1.81 0.05
CA LEU A 15 13.22 -1.85 0.03
C LEU A 15 13.86 -0.46 0.15
N LYS A 16 13.04 0.60 0.13
CA LYS A 16 13.45 2.01 0.23
C LYS A 16 14.55 2.39 -0.78
N PRO A 17 14.33 2.18 -2.09
CA PRO A 17 15.34 2.52 -3.07
C PRO A 17 15.70 4.01 -3.00
N GLU A 18 16.96 4.32 -3.28
CA GLU A 18 17.47 5.69 -3.22
C GLU A 18 17.06 6.49 -4.47
N ASP A 19 17.09 7.82 -4.36
CA ASP A 19 16.87 8.67 -5.54
C ASP A 19 17.98 8.41 -6.56
N LYS A 20 17.61 8.29 -7.84
CA LYS A 20 18.48 7.93 -8.96
C LYS A 20 19.04 6.51 -8.96
N GLU A 21 18.59 5.64 -8.05
CA GLU A 21 18.89 4.21 -8.15
C GLU A 21 18.31 3.61 -9.44
N ILE A 22 19.01 2.62 -10.02
CA ILE A 22 18.65 2.03 -11.32
C ILE A 22 18.23 0.57 -11.16
N PHE A 23 17.05 0.24 -11.70
CA PHE A 23 16.51 -1.11 -11.72
C PHE A 23 16.34 -1.65 -13.13
N LYS A 24 16.54 -2.97 -13.30
CA LYS A 24 16.22 -3.71 -14.52
C LYS A 24 14.85 -4.36 -14.34
N ILE A 25 13.85 -3.89 -15.10
CA ILE A 25 12.47 -4.34 -14.95
C ILE A 25 12.01 -4.98 -16.26
N PRO A 26 11.47 -6.21 -16.22
CA PRO A 26 10.82 -6.80 -17.38
C PRO A 26 9.49 -6.09 -17.66
N VAL A 27 9.34 -5.55 -18.85
CA VAL A 27 8.14 -4.85 -19.31
C VAL A 27 7.64 -5.49 -20.60
N LYS A 28 6.32 -5.56 -20.74
CA LYS A 28 5.68 -6.03 -21.96
C LYS A 28 5.54 -4.87 -22.94
N THR A 29 6.27 -4.93 -24.04
CA THR A 29 6.22 -3.99 -25.17
C THR A 29 5.44 -4.63 -26.34
N GLU A 30 5.29 -3.89 -27.44
CA GLU A 30 4.73 -4.42 -28.69
C GLU A 30 5.56 -5.60 -29.25
N ASN A 31 6.86 -5.63 -28.99
CA ASN A 31 7.77 -6.69 -29.46
C ASN A 31 7.86 -7.89 -28.50
N GLY A 32 7.12 -7.87 -27.39
CA GLY A 32 7.13 -8.92 -26.37
C GLY A 32 7.74 -8.45 -25.05
N TRP A 33 8.38 -9.36 -24.32
CA TRP A 33 8.98 -9.05 -23.03
C TRP A 33 10.41 -8.55 -23.19
N GLU A 34 10.66 -7.33 -22.71
CA GLU A 34 11.99 -6.69 -22.76
C GLU A 34 12.42 -6.28 -21.35
N ILE A 35 13.73 -6.35 -21.07
CA ILE A 35 14.30 -5.86 -19.82
C ILE A 35 14.72 -4.41 -20.02
N ILE A 36 14.08 -3.50 -19.30
CA ILE A 36 14.27 -2.05 -19.43
C ILE A 36 14.94 -1.50 -18.17
N LEU A 37 15.83 -0.53 -18.35
CA LEU A 37 16.44 0.21 -17.25
C LEU A 37 15.53 1.36 -16.83
N TYR A 38 15.27 1.44 -15.53
CA TYR A 38 14.49 2.48 -14.90
C TYR A 38 15.31 3.19 -13.83
N THR A 39 15.25 4.51 -13.83
CA THR A 39 15.83 5.38 -12.80
C THR A 39 14.73 5.80 -11.83
N VAL A 40 15.01 5.69 -10.53
CA VAL A 40 14.09 6.11 -9.46
C VAL A 40 14.09 7.62 -9.31
N ASP A 41 12.90 8.20 -9.26
CA ASP A 41 12.61 9.52 -8.72
C ASP A 41 11.76 9.36 -7.46
N ARG A 42 12.29 9.77 -6.30
CA ARG A 42 11.56 9.70 -5.03
C ARG A 42 10.70 10.95 -4.84
N ILE A 43 9.41 10.76 -4.61
CA ILE A 43 8.47 11.84 -4.33
C ILE A 43 7.93 11.71 -2.91
N GLU A 44 8.41 12.58 -2.01
CA GLU A 44 7.78 12.75 -0.71
C GLU A 44 6.39 13.38 -0.87
N MET A 45 5.34 12.61 -0.65
CA MET A 45 3.94 13.03 -0.80
C MET A 45 3.49 13.97 0.33
N THR A 46 4.08 13.86 1.51
CA THR A 46 3.70 14.67 2.67
C THR A 46 4.56 15.92 2.80
N PRO A 47 4.10 16.93 3.56
CA PRO A 47 4.96 18.03 4.01
C PRO A 47 6.08 17.56 4.94
N SER A 48 7.26 18.17 4.83
CA SER A 48 8.45 17.81 5.63
C SER A 48 8.26 17.99 7.15
N TRP A 49 7.41 18.94 7.58
CA TRP A 49 7.13 19.19 8.99
C TRP A 49 6.37 18.06 9.69
N MET A 50 5.80 17.11 8.95
CA MET A 50 4.99 16.02 9.51
C MET A 50 5.83 14.86 10.06
N GLY A 51 7.14 14.82 9.76
CA GLY A 51 8.09 13.88 10.37
C GLY A 51 7.93 12.40 10.00
N SER A 52 6.94 12.04 9.18
CA SER A 52 6.68 10.67 8.71
C SER A 52 6.35 10.70 7.21
N PRO A 53 7.38 10.74 6.33
CA PRO A 53 7.16 10.94 4.91
C PRO A 53 6.47 9.73 4.29
N LEU A 54 5.33 9.96 3.63
CA LEU A 54 4.84 9.00 2.64
C LEU A 54 5.57 9.25 1.33
N VAL A 55 6.13 8.21 0.75
CA VAL A 55 6.95 8.32 -0.47
C VAL A 55 6.30 7.52 -1.58
N ALA A 56 6.12 8.16 -2.73
CA ALA A 56 5.86 7.49 -3.99
C ALA A 56 7.17 7.29 -4.73
N TYR A 57 7.39 6.10 -5.27
CA TYR A 57 8.58 5.77 -6.05
C TYR A 57 8.21 5.79 -7.51
N CYS A 58 8.69 6.79 -8.23
CA CYS A 58 8.37 6.97 -9.63
C CYS A 58 9.57 6.50 -10.45
N LEU A 59 9.34 5.68 -11.45
CA LEU A 59 10.36 5.04 -12.25
C LEU A 59 10.26 5.57 -13.67
N ARG A 60 11.30 6.26 -14.11
CA ARG A 60 11.41 6.75 -15.50
C ARG A 60 12.44 5.94 -16.27
N SER A 61 12.21 5.73 -17.55
CA SER A 61 13.20 5.19 -18.47
C SER A 61 13.68 6.29 -19.41
N ASP A 62 14.92 6.18 -19.88
CA ASP A 62 15.44 7.05 -20.96
C ASP A 62 15.06 6.51 -22.36
N ILE A 63 14.27 5.43 -22.41
CA ILE A 63 13.74 4.83 -23.64
C ILE A 63 12.29 5.32 -23.85
N ASP A 64 12.03 6.04 -24.94
CA ASP A 64 10.74 6.67 -25.23
C ASP A 64 9.55 5.69 -25.34
N VAL A 65 9.81 4.41 -25.62
CA VAL A 65 8.75 3.39 -25.73
C VAL A 65 8.37 2.75 -24.39
N ALA A 66 9.12 3.01 -23.33
CA ALA A 66 8.87 2.41 -22.02
C ALA A 66 7.92 3.29 -21.19
N PRO A 67 6.79 2.75 -20.70
CA PRO A 67 5.89 3.54 -19.87
C PRO A 67 6.58 3.94 -18.55
N PRO A 68 6.41 5.18 -18.06
CA PRO A 68 6.79 5.56 -16.72
C PRO A 68 5.97 4.74 -15.72
N LEU A 69 6.58 4.33 -14.63
CA LEU A 69 5.91 3.52 -13.60
C LEU A 69 5.79 4.32 -12.32
N ILE A 70 4.68 4.19 -11.60
CA ILE A 70 4.54 4.73 -10.24
C ILE A 70 4.26 3.58 -9.29
N LEU A 71 5.05 3.50 -8.22
CA LEU A 71 4.92 2.49 -7.18
C LEU A 71 4.53 3.17 -5.87
N PHE A 72 3.34 2.84 -5.38
CA PHE A 72 2.88 3.29 -4.07
C PHE A 72 3.11 2.22 -3.02
N LYS A 73 3.72 2.63 -1.91
CA LYS A 73 3.92 1.78 -0.75
C LYS A 73 2.60 1.49 -0.05
N GLY A 74 2.41 0.26 0.40
CA GLY A 74 1.32 -0.12 1.31
C GLY A 74 1.61 0.30 2.76
N THR A 75 0.70 -0.06 3.66
CA THR A 75 0.90 0.14 5.10
C THR A 75 2.06 -0.72 5.59
N THR A 76 2.94 -0.13 6.39
CA THR A 76 4.21 -0.73 6.79
C THR A 76 4.32 -0.88 8.31
N ASP A 77 5.38 -1.56 8.76
CA ASP A 77 5.72 -1.74 10.17
C ASP A 77 5.80 -0.39 10.90
N PRO A 78 5.34 -0.27 12.17
CA PRO A 78 5.38 0.97 12.94
C PRO A 78 6.76 1.64 13.04
N SER A 79 7.85 0.90 12.85
CA SER A 79 9.22 1.42 12.84
C SER A 79 9.67 2.03 11.51
N ASP A 80 8.85 1.92 10.47
CA ASP A 80 9.19 2.32 9.11
C ASP A 80 8.69 3.74 8.76
N GLU A 81 9.32 4.37 7.77
CA GLU A 81 8.96 5.70 7.28
C GLU A 81 7.53 5.69 6.72
N GLY A 82 6.75 6.69 7.14
CA GLY A 82 5.35 6.84 6.77
C GLY A 82 4.39 5.93 7.53
N ALA A 83 4.84 5.10 8.47
CA ALA A 83 3.99 4.11 9.15
C ALA A 83 2.83 4.74 9.92
N CYS A 84 3.11 5.74 10.77
CA CYS A 84 2.09 6.45 11.53
C CYS A 84 1.00 7.05 10.62
N LEU A 85 1.41 7.64 9.50
CA LEU A 85 0.46 8.26 8.58
C LEU A 85 -0.29 7.23 7.73
N SER A 86 0.36 6.14 7.36
CA SER A 86 -0.27 5.02 6.65
C SER A 86 -1.39 4.42 7.50
N ILE A 87 -1.11 4.13 8.78
CA ILE A 87 -2.10 3.59 9.71
C ILE A 87 -3.22 4.60 9.98
N LEU A 88 -2.89 5.88 10.18
CA LEU A 88 -3.90 6.92 10.36
C LEU A 88 -4.82 7.05 9.14
N THR A 89 -4.27 6.88 7.94
CA THR A 89 -5.01 6.97 6.68
C THR A 89 -5.90 5.74 6.46
N ASP A 90 -5.46 4.55 6.87
CA ASP A 90 -6.28 3.33 6.85
C ASP A 90 -7.44 3.39 7.86
N LEU A 91 -7.23 4.07 8.97
CA LEU A 91 -8.16 4.15 10.09
C LEU A 91 -8.86 5.50 10.20
N ASN A 92 -8.96 6.29 9.12
CA ASN A 92 -9.73 7.52 9.17
C ASN A 92 -11.24 7.19 9.11
N PRO A 93 -12.04 7.49 10.16
CA PRO A 93 -13.47 7.18 10.15
C PRO A 93 -14.28 8.04 9.20
N PHE A 94 -13.74 9.19 8.78
CA PHE A 94 -14.45 10.20 7.98
C PHE A 94 -14.03 10.21 6.51
N ALA A 95 -13.14 9.30 6.10
CA ALA A 95 -12.62 9.26 4.75
C ALA A 95 -12.41 7.83 4.28
N SER A 96 -12.45 7.59 2.97
CA SER A 96 -12.09 6.30 2.38
C SER A 96 -10.58 6.07 2.49
N VAL A 97 -10.16 4.81 2.45
CA VAL A 97 -8.75 4.46 2.62
C VAL A 97 -7.88 5.16 1.58
N GLY A 98 -6.75 5.72 2.00
CA GLY A 98 -5.79 6.40 1.14
C GLY A 98 -6.14 7.84 0.75
N SER A 99 -7.37 8.31 1.00
CA SER A 99 -7.83 9.63 0.54
C SER A 99 -7.00 10.81 1.08
N TYR A 100 -6.68 10.81 2.37
CA TYR A 100 -5.89 11.86 3.00
C TYR A 100 -4.44 11.88 2.48
N ALA A 101 -3.79 10.72 2.44
CA ALA A 101 -2.44 10.56 1.89
C ALA A 101 -2.37 11.03 0.42
N PHE A 102 -3.35 10.64 -0.40
CA PHE A 102 -3.44 11.08 -1.78
C PHE A 102 -3.61 12.60 -1.87
N PHE A 103 -4.53 13.19 -1.09
CA PHE A 103 -4.79 14.62 -1.09
C PHE A 103 -3.53 15.45 -0.80
N LEU A 104 -2.67 15.01 0.12
CA LEU A 104 -1.41 15.69 0.43
C LEU A 104 -0.39 15.63 -0.72
N GLY A 105 -0.31 14.49 -1.41
CA GLY A 105 0.70 14.24 -2.44
C GLY A 105 0.28 14.53 -3.87
N LYS A 106 -1.02 14.68 -4.14
CA LYS A 106 -1.57 14.66 -5.51
C LYS A 106 -0.92 15.65 -6.46
N GLU A 107 -0.60 16.86 -6.01
CA GLU A 107 -0.01 17.89 -6.89
C GLU A 107 1.43 17.52 -7.28
N LYS A 108 2.20 16.92 -6.37
CA LYS A 108 3.57 16.45 -6.68
C LYS A 108 3.54 15.30 -7.68
N ILE A 109 2.59 14.37 -7.51
CA ILE A 109 2.37 13.26 -8.45
C ILE A 109 1.96 13.80 -9.83
N LYS A 110 1.03 14.77 -9.87
CA LYS A 110 0.59 15.41 -11.12
C LYS A 110 1.74 16.05 -11.87
N VAL A 111 2.57 16.84 -11.20
CA VAL A 111 3.74 17.50 -11.81
C VAL A 111 4.72 16.48 -12.39
N TRP A 112 4.94 15.36 -11.70
CA TRP A 112 5.79 14.29 -12.24
C TRP A 112 5.16 13.64 -13.48
N LEU A 113 3.86 13.33 -13.44
CA LEU A 113 3.13 12.77 -14.58
C LEU A 113 3.15 13.69 -15.81
N GLU A 114 2.94 15.00 -15.62
CA GLU A 114 2.97 16.01 -16.69
C GLU A 114 4.31 16.04 -17.44
N THR A 115 5.40 15.67 -16.77
CA THR A 115 6.75 15.62 -17.38
C THR A 115 6.86 14.53 -18.45
N PHE A 116 6.12 13.43 -18.33
CA PHE A 116 6.21 12.27 -19.23
C PHE A 116 4.99 12.10 -20.15
N ALA A 117 3.90 12.81 -19.84
CA ALA A 117 2.66 12.79 -20.63
C ALA A 117 2.83 12.98 -22.15
N PRO A 118 3.77 13.81 -22.67
CA PRO A 118 3.97 13.94 -24.11
C PRO A 118 4.54 12.69 -24.79
N ILE A 119 5.14 11.77 -24.04
CA ILE A 119 5.81 10.57 -24.55
C ILE A 119 4.86 9.39 -24.47
N THR A 120 4.36 9.10 -23.26
CA THR A 120 3.49 7.95 -23.01
C THR A 120 2.79 8.07 -21.65
N LYS A 121 1.69 7.32 -21.48
CA LYS A 121 0.91 7.28 -20.24
C LYS A 121 1.54 6.32 -19.22
N ALA A 122 1.48 6.67 -17.95
CA ALA A 122 2.07 5.89 -16.85
C ALA A 122 1.29 4.61 -16.53
N ILE A 123 2.00 3.62 -15.98
CA ILE A 123 1.42 2.44 -15.34
C ILE A 123 1.67 2.54 -13.84
N ILE A 124 0.63 2.31 -13.05
CA ILE A 124 0.71 2.45 -11.59
C ILE A 124 0.49 1.11 -10.91
N TYR A 125 1.32 0.81 -9.92
CA TYR A 125 1.24 -0.38 -9.10
C TYR A 125 1.10 -0.01 -7.63
N GLY A 126 0.33 -0.80 -6.89
CA GLY A 126 0.26 -0.65 -5.45
C GLY A 126 -0.43 -1.83 -4.77
N LYS A 127 0.03 -2.14 -3.56
CA LYS A 127 -0.59 -3.16 -2.70
C LYS A 127 -1.25 -2.51 -1.48
N SER A 128 -2.43 -3.01 -1.07
CA SER A 128 -3.16 -2.51 0.10
C SER A 128 -3.44 -1.00 -0.01
N LEU A 129 -3.05 -0.20 0.99
CA LEU A 129 -3.06 1.27 0.93
C LEU A 129 -2.41 1.83 -0.34
N GLY A 130 -1.31 1.23 -0.81
CA GLY A 130 -0.65 1.66 -2.05
C GLY A 130 -1.53 1.44 -3.26
N GLY A 131 -2.32 0.35 -3.27
CA GLY A 131 -3.32 0.11 -4.29
C GLY A 131 -4.44 1.15 -4.25
N ALA A 132 -4.80 1.63 -3.04
CA ALA A 132 -5.73 2.74 -2.88
C ALA A 132 -5.22 4.03 -3.54
N LEU A 133 -3.96 4.38 -3.29
CA LEU A 133 -3.31 5.53 -3.92
C LEU A 133 -3.17 5.38 -5.44
N ALA A 134 -2.97 4.15 -5.91
CA ALA A 134 -2.82 3.84 -7.31
C ALA A 134 -4.08 4.12 -8.12
N TRP A 135 -5.22 3.55 -7.73
CA TRP A 135 -6.49 3.81 -8.45
C TRP A 135 -6.96 5.25 -8.26
N ARG A 136 -6.68 5.89 -7.12
CA ARG A 136 -6.97 7.32 -6.91
C ARG A 136 -6.24 8.21 -7.91
N SER A 137 -4.99 7.87 -8.19
CA SER A 137 -4.21 8.59 -9.20
C SER A 137 -4.89 8.52 -10.56
N ALA A 138 -5.38 7.34 -10.96
CA ALA A 138 -6.07 7.17 -12.25
C ALA A 138 -7.37 7.97 -12.38
N ILE A 139 -8.19 8.05 -11.32
CA ILE A 139 -9.47 8.78 -11.40
C ILE A 139 -9.29 10.31 -11.36
N HIS A 140 -8.15 10.77 -10.83
CA HIS A 140 -7.84 12.20 -10.75
C HIS A 140 -6.99 12.70 -11.92
N PHE A 141 -6.22 11.80 -12.54
CA PHE A 141 -5.30 12.09 -13.63
C PHE A 141 -5.45 11.10 -14.80
N PRO A 142 -6.68 10.84 -15.29
CA PRO A 142 -6.94 9.81 -16.30
C PRO A 142 -6.19 10.04 -17.61
N GLU A 143 -5.93 11.31 -17.96
CA GLU A 143 -5.20 11.69 -19.16
C GLU A 143 -3.73 11.23 -19.15
N TYR A 144 -3.15 10.96 -17.98
CA TYR A 144 -1.73 10.60 -17.82
C TYR A 144 -1.49 9.14 -17.51
N ILE A 145 -2.54 8.34 -17.33
CA ILE A 145 -2.43 6.96 -16.81
C ILE A 145 -3.10 6.01 -17.80
N SER A 146 -2.40 4.94 -18.18
CA SER A 146 -2.94 3.91 -19.07
C SER A 146 -3.44 2.70 -18.29
N LYS A 147 -2.81 2.40 -17.15
CA LYS A 147 -3.09 1.17 -16.40
C LYS A 147 -2.81 1.32 -14.92
N VAL A 148 -3.66 0.71 -14.11
CA VAL A 148 -3.49 0.50 -12.68
C VAL A 148 -3.56 -0.98 -12.38
N MET A 149 -2.58 -1.48 -11.61
CA MET A 149 -2.57 -2.82 -11.06
C MET A 149 -2.56 -2.72 -9.53
N ALA A 150 -3.72 -2.92 -8.93
CA ALA A 150 -3.97 -2.76 -7.50
C ALA A 150 -4.13 -4.14 -6.84
N TYR A 151 -3.26 -4.47 -5.89
CA TYR A 151 -3.20 -5.79 -5.23
C TYR A 151 -3.75 -5.70 -3.81
N GLY A 152 -4.77 -6.49 -3.47
CA GLY A 152 -5.42 -6.44 -2.16
C GLY A 152 -5.91 -5.04 -1.78
N ALA A 153 -6.24 -4.21 -2.77
CA ALA A 153 -6.56 -2.81 -2.54
C ALA A 153 -7.98 -2.64 -1.96
N PRO A 154 -8.21 -1.66 -1.08
CA PRO A 154 -9.54 -1.34 -0.57
C PRO A 154 -10.46 -0.85 -1.69
N GLY A 155 -11.77 -0.95 -1.46
CA GLY A 155 -12.79 -0.45 -2.37
C GLY A 155 -12.93 1.07 -2.35
N PHE A 156 -14.11 1.54 -2.74
CA PHE A 156 -14.37 2.96 -3.00
C PHE A 156 -15.43 3.52 -2.06
N SER A 157 -15.36 4.81 -1.77
CA SER A 157 -16.54 5.55 -1.33
C SER A 157 -17.55 5.67 -2.49
N PRO A 158 -18.84 5.92 -2.21
CA PRO A 158 -19.84 6.14 -3.26
C PRO A 158 -19.48 7.26 -4.24
N TRP A 159 -18.84 8.34 -3.76
CA TRP A 159 -18.40 9.44 -4.62
C TRP A 159 -17.24 9.04 -5.56
N GLU A 160 -16.27 8.26 -5.06
CA GLU A 160 -15.20 7.73 -5.91
C GLU A 160 -15.71 6.76 -6.95
N LYS A 161 -16.72 5.96 -6.61
CA LYS A 161 -17.39 5.07 -7.56
C LYS A 161 -17.93 5.85 -8.76
N ASP A 162 -18.65 6.95 -8.52
CA ASP A 162 -19.20 7.78 -9.60
C ASP A 162 -18.09 8.39 -10.48
N LEU A 163 -16.95 8.78 -9.88
CA LEU A 163 -15.79 9.25 -10.63
C LEU A 163 -15.14 8.15 -11.47
N ILE A 164 -14.98 6.95 -10.92
CA ILE A 164 -14.45 5.79 -11.65
C ILE A 164 -15.33 5.51 -12.87
N HIS A 165 -16.64 5.41 -12.66
CA HIS A 165 -17.58 5.14 -13.73
C HIS A 165 -17.48 6.20 -14.83
N LYS A 166 -17.46 7.48 -14.46
CA LYS A 166 -17.30 8.58 -15.42
C LYS A 166 -15.99 8.47 -16.20
N VAL A 167 -14.86 8.28 -15.51
CA VAL A 167 -13.53 8.26 -16.12
C VAL A 167 -13.38 7.06 -17.06
N THR A 168 -13.87 5.90 -16.67
CA THR A 168 -13.80 4.67 -17.48
C THR A 168 -14.77 4.69 -18.66
N ASP A 169 -15.88 5.42 -18.56
CA ASP A 169 -16.76 5.71 -19.70
C ASP A 169 -16.13 6.71 -20.68
N GLU A 170 -15.39 7.71 -20.19
CA GLU A 170 -14.72 8.75 -20.99
C GLU A 170 -13.42 8.24 -21.67
N ASP A 171 -12.67 7.35 -21.01
CA ASP A 171 -11.45 6.73 -21.52
C ASP A 171 -11.51 5.20 -21.39
N PRO A 172 -12.10 4.49 -22.39
CA PRO A 172 -12.21 3.04 -22.37
C PRO A 172 -10.87 2.28 -22.43
N ASP A 173 -9.78 2.96 -22.79
CA ASP A 173 -8.45 2.35 -22.88
C ASP A 173 -7.74 2.34 -21.51
N LEU A 174 -8.20 3.13 -20.54
CA LEU A 174 -7.71 3.11 -19.16
C LEU A 174 -8.10 1.80 -18.47
N GLN A 175 -7.10 1.01 -18.08
CA GLN A 175 -7.31 -0.26 -17.41
C GLN A 175 -7.13 -0.13 -15.90
N ILE A 176 -8.18 -0.36 -15.11
CA ILE A 176 -8.08 -0.47 -13.65
C ILE A 176 -8.29 -1.92 -13.25
N LEU A 177 -7.21 -2.58 -12.83
CA LEU A 177 -7.19 -4.01 -12.51
C LEU A 177 -6.99 -4.20 -11.01
N PHE A 178 -7.91 -4.93 -10.38
CA PHE A 178 -7.87 -5.29 -8.97
C PHE A 178 -7.59 -6.78 -8.82
N PHE A 179 -6.52 -7.11 -8.11
CA PHE A 179 -6.14 -8.48 -7.80
C PHE A 179 -6.40 -8.75 -6.32
N CYS A 180 -7.40 -9.58 -6.03
CA CYS A 180 -7.82 -9.94 -4.69
C CYS A 180 -7.34 -11.35 -4.37
N GLN A 181 -6.94 -11.58 -3.12
CA GLN A 181 -6.64 -12.94 -2.66
C GLN A 181 -7.86 -13.51 -1.97
N LYS A 182 -8.02 -14.82 -2.06
CA LYS A 182 -9.06 -15.52 -1.31
C LYS A 182 -8.91 -15.23 0.19
N ASN A 183 -10.04 -15.04 0.86
CA ASN A 183 -10.14 -14.69 2.28
C ASN A 183 -9.58 -13.31 2.68
N ASP A 184 -9.01 -12.53 1.76
CA ASP A 184 -8.64 -11.13 2.04
C ASP A 184 -9.92 -10.28 2.23
N LEU A 185 -10.01 -9.59 3.36
CA LEU A 185 -11.12 -8.70 3.69
C LEU A 185 -10.89 -7.26 3.25
N VAL A 186 -9.65 -6.84 3.00
CA VAL A 186 -9.33 -5.45 2.65
C VAL A 186 -10.03 -4.99 1.37
N PRO A 187 -10.15 -5.79 0.29
CA PRO A 187 -10.93 -5.41 -0.89
C PRO A 187 -12.41 -5.10 -0.65
N TYR A 188 -12.96 -5.59 0.45
CA TYR A 188 -14.33 -5.34 0.87
C TYR A 188 -14.44 -4.16 1.83
N SER A 189 -13.33 -3.56 2.24
CA SER A 189 -13.38 -2.27 2.93
C SER A 189 -13.86 -1.18 1.96
N ASP A 190 -14.49 -0.15 2.53
CA ASP A 190 -15.27 0.86 1.83
C ASP A 190 -16.54 0.32 1.13
N LEU A 191 -17.50 1.21 0.91
CA LEU A 191 -18.90 0.86 0.66
C LEU A 191 -19.21 0.49 -0.79
N SER A 192 -18.26 0.58 -1.71
CA SER A 192 -18.54 0.46 -3.15
C SER A 192 -17.47 -0.30 -3.94
N ALA A 193 -17.94 -0.92 -5.02
CA ALA A 193 -17.18 -1.45 -6.16
C ALA A 193 -17.77 -0.84 -7.44
N ASP A 194 -17.03 -0.84 -8.54
CA ASP A 194 -17.51 -0.30 -9.82
C ASP A 194 -17.30 -1.25 -11.01
N ARG A 195 -18.16 -1.17 -12.03
CA ARG A 195 -18.08 -2.03 -13.23
C ARG A 195 -17.00 -1.59 -14.21
N GLY A 196 -16.50 -0.36 -14.11
CA GLY A 196 -15.33 0.11 -14.85
C GLY A 196 -14.01 -0.49 -14.34
N VAL A 197 -14.06 -1.35 -13.31
CA VAL A 197 -12.89 -2.02 -12.73
C VAL A 197 -12.96 -3.51 -13.00
N HIS A 198 -11.84 -4.07 -13.46
CA HIS A 198 -11.71 -5.52 -13.64
C HIS A 198 -11.20 -6.14 -12.34
N TYR A 199 -11.94 -7.09 -11.79
CA TYR A 199 -11.58 -7.78 -10.56
C TYR A 199 -11.11 -9.19 -10.87
N TYR A 200 -10.02 -9.58 -10.25
CA TYR A 200 -9.46 -10.92 -10.35
C TYR A 200 -9.30 -11.51 -8.95
N GLU A 201 -9.68 -12.78 -8.78
CA GLU A 201 -9.35 -13.55 -7.59
C GLU A 201 -8.13 -14.44 -7.87
N ILE A 202 -7.14 -14.37 -6.99
CA ILE A 202 -5.95 -15.22 -7.01
C ILE A 202 -6.15 -16.32 -5.97
N LEU A 203 -6.21 -17.56 -6.45
CA LEU A 203 -6.20 -18.76 -5.62
C LEU A 203 -4.79 -19.33 -5.57
N SER A 204 -4.41 -19.95 -4.46
CA SER A 204 -3.20 -20.77 -4.43
C SER A 204 -3.38 -22.02 -3.58
N SER A 205 -2.50 -23.00 -3.77
CA SER A 205 -2.48 -24.23 -2.96
C SER A 205 -2.29 -24.00 -1.46
N ASN A 206 -1.78 -22.82 -1.06
CA ASN A 206 -1.52 -22.44 0.33
C ASN A 206 -2.41 -21.26 0.77
N ASP A 207 -3.67 -21.26 0.34
CA ASP A 207 -4.67 -20.28 0.78
C ASP A 207 -4.69 -20.17 2.31
N GLN A 208 -4.69 -18.93 2.81
CA GLN A 208 -4.69 -18.66 4.24
C GLN A 208 -6.13 -18.51 4.73
N GLU A 209 -6.49 -19.24 5.79
CA GLU A 209 -7.81 -19.09 6.42
C GLU A 209 -7.92 -17.78 7.20
N ASN A 210 -6.81 -17.29 7.75
CA ASN A 210 -6.78 -16.04 8.48
C ASN A 210 -6.79 -14.84 7.52
N PRO A 211 -7.80 -13.95 7.57
CA PRO A 211 -7.91 -12.83 6.63
C PRO A 211 -6.74 -11.83 6.65
N LEU A 212 -6.14 -11.60 7.82
CA LEU A 212 -5.03 -10.67 7.96
C LEU A 212 -3.75 -11.24 7.32
N ILE A 213 -3.53 -12.55 7.49
CA ILE A 213 -2.41 -13.24 6.85
C ILE A 213 -2.66 -13.33 5.34
N ALA A 214 -3.89 -13.67 4.92
CA ALA A 214 -4.29 -13.68 3.52
C ALA A 214 -4.00 -12.34 2.84
N HIS A 215 -4.29 -11.22 3.49
CA HIS A 215 -3.97 -9.88 2.96
C HIS A 215 -2.46 -9.64 2.76
N ALA A 216 -1.63 -10.14 3.67
CA ALA A 216 -0.19 -9.92 3.64
C ALA A 216 0.55 -10.81 2.62
N VAL A 217 0.03 -12.01 2.34
CA VAL A 217 0.64 -13.00 1.44
C VAL A 217 0.65 -12.49 -0.01
N MET A 218 1.54 -13.04 -0.85
CA MET A 218 1.56 -12.85 -2.30
C MET A 218 1.21 -14.18 -2.97
N ALA A 219 -0.08 -14.51 -3.03
CA ALA A 219 -0.52 -15.78 -3.61
C ALA A 219 -0.08 -15.95 -5.07
N SER A 220 0.16 -14.83 -5.78
CA SER A 220 0.61 -14.77 -7.18
C SER A 220 1.94 -15.45 -7.47
N ILE A 221 2.82 -15.58 -6.47
CA ILE A 221 4.16 -16.19 -6.64
C ILE A 221 4.19 -17.67 -6.26
N HIS A 222 3.07 -18.24 -5.80
CA HIS A 222 2.98 -19.66 -5.49
C HIS A 222 2.93 -20.49 -6.78
N GLU A 223 3.58 -21.67 -6.78
CA GLU A 223 3.76 -22.53 -7.97
C GLU A 223 2.44 -22.96 -8.63
N ASN A 224 1.38 -23.11 -7.84
CA ASN A 224 0.04 -23.51 -8.31
C ASN A 224 -0.98 -22.38 -8.08
N SER A 225 -0.61 -21.16 -8.47
CA SER A 225 -1.53 -20.03 -8.43
C SER A 225 -2.42 -19.99 -9.66
N GLU A 226 -3.71 -19.77 -9.44
CA GLU A 226 -4.72 -19.63 -10.49
C GLU A 226 -5.38 -18.26 -10.37
N ILE A 227 -5.71 -17.67 -11.51
CA ILE A 227 -6.33 -16.34 -11.59
C ILE A 227 -7.70 -16.52 -12.23
N PHE A 228 -8.73 -16.06 -11.54
CA PHE A 228 -10.10 -16.08 -12.01
C PHE A 228 -10.62 -14.66 -12.18
N ASP A 229 -11.36 -14.40 -13.24
CA ASP A 229 -12.18 -13.20 -13.34
C ASP A 229 -13.27 -13.29 -12.26
N LEU A 230 -13.30 -12.30 -11.38
CA LEU A 230 -14.22 -12.28 -10.24
C LEU A 230 -15.46 -11.50 -10.62
N ASP A 231 -16.61 -12.16 -10.58
CA ASP A 231 -17.89 -11.51 -10.85
C ASP A 231 -18.09 -10.30 -9.93
N PHE A 232 -18.45 -9.17 -10.55
CA PHE A 232 -18.79 -7.93 -9.89
C PHE A 232 -19.82 -8.13 -8.76
N GLU A 233 -20.78 -9.04 -8.91
CA GLU A 233 -21.80 -9.30 -7.88
C GLU A 233 -21.19 -9.84 -6.58
N VAL A 234 -20.09 -10.58 -6.67
CA VAL A 234 -19.39 -11.15 -5.50
C VAL A 234 -18.62 -10.06 -4.76
N ILE A 235 -17.78 -9.29 -5.48
CA ILE A 235 -16.96 -8.23 -4.88
C ILE A 235 -17.79 -6.99 -4.48
N GLY A 236 -18.93 -6.78 -5.14
CA GLY A 236 -19.89 -5.72 -4.89
C GLY A 236 -20.88 -6.01 -3.76
N ASN A 237 -20.80 -7.17 -3.09
CA ASN A 237 -21.77 -7.57 -2.08
C ASN A 237 -21.91 -6.49 -0.97
N PRO A 238 -23.08 -5.82 -0.88
CA PRO A 238 -23.24 -4.65 0.00
C PRO A 238 -23.18 -5.02 1.48
N TRP A 239 -23.62 -6.23 1.85
CA TRP A 239 -23.60 -6.70 3.24
C TRP A 239 -22.18 -6.98 3.71
N LYS A 240 -21.38 -7.65 2.88
CA LYS A 240 -19.96 -7.92 3.20
C LYS A 240 -19.18 -6.61 3.33
N ARG A 241 -19.40 -5.67 2.40
CA ARG A 241 -18.77 -4.35 2.44
C ARG A 241 -19.17 -3.52 3.65
N ALA A 242 -20.46 -3.49 3.97
CA ALA A 242 -20.97 -2.81 5.16
C ALA A 242 -20.36 -3.41 6.44
N ALA A 243 -20.32 -4.74 6.55
CA ALA A 243 -19.74 -5.43 7.72
C ALA A 243 -18.26 -5.08 7.92
N VAL A 244 -17.44 -5.15 6.86
CA VAL A 244 -16.01 -4.82 6.93
C VAL A 244 -15.81 -3.32 7.22
N THR A 245 -16.60 -2.45 6.59
CA THR A 245 -16.52 -0.99 6.84
C THR A 245 -16.90 -0.65 8.27
N ILE A 246 -17.95 -1.25 8.83
CA ILE A 246 -18.33 -1.08 10.23
C ILE A 246 -17.21 -1.56 11.15
N ALA A 247 -16.61 -2.73 10.88
CA ALA A 247 -15.48 -3.24 11.65
C ALA A 247 -14.28 -2.26 11.62
N ARG A 248 -13.99 -1.67 10.44
CA ARG A 248 -12.97 -0.61 10.31
C ARG A 248 -13.31 0.62 11.15
N LEU A 249 -14.57 1.07 11.13
CA LEU A 249 -15.01 2.21 11.93
C LEU A 249 -14.83 1.93 13.43
N PHE A 250 -15.20 0.74 13.92
CA PHE A 250 -14.91 0.36 15.30
C PHE A 250 -13.41 0.36 15.59
N ALA A 251 -12.59 -0.21 14.71
CA ALA A 251 -11.13 -0.21 14.87
C ALA A 251 -10.57 1.23 14.91
N SER A 252 -11.08 2.14 14.07
CA SER A 252 -10.64 3.55 14.04
C SER A 252 -10.93 4.30 15.33
N VAL A 253 -12.04 3.99 16.01
CA VAL A 253 -12.38 4.61 17.31
C VAL A 253 -11.48 4.05 18.40
N LEU A 254 -11.19 2.75 18.38
CA LEU A 254 -10.36 2.09 19.39
C LEU A 254 -8.86 2.39 19.24
N PHE A 255 -8.39 2.62 18.02
CA PHE A 255 -6.97 2.73 17.71
C PHE A 255 -6.24 3.87 18.45
N PRO A 256 -6.78 5.10 18.57
CA PRO A 256 -6.17 6.14 19.39
C PRO A 256 -5.97 5.72 20.85
N PHE A 257 -6.92 4.97 21.43
CA PHE A 257 -6.80 4.47 22.81
C PHE A 257 -5.74 3.38 22.92
N ILE A 258 -5.61 2.51 21.91
CA ILE A 258 -4.54 1.50 21.84
C ILE A 258 -3.18 2.17 21.74
N LEU A 259 -3.03 3.20 20.89
CA LEU A 259 -1.79 3.98 20.78
C LEU A 259 -1.43 4.70 22.08
N ILE A 260 -2.40 5.36 22.72
CA ILE A 260 -2.18 6.03 24.02
C ILE A 260 -1.76 5.01 25.07
N GLY A 261 -2.45 3.86 25.14
CA GLY A 261 -2.11 2.78 26.06
C GLY A 261 -0.72 2.20 25.83
N HIS A 262 -0.35 1.97 24.56
CA HIS A 262 1.00 1.55 24.21
C HIS A 262 2.03 2.62 24.59
N ALA A 263 1.84 3.87 24.18
CA ALA A 263 2.76 4.97 24.48
C ALA A 263 2.99 5.10 25.99
N PHE A 264 1.93 5.01 26.79
CA PHE A 264 1.98 4.98 28.25
C PHE A 264 2.77 3.79 28.78
N LYS A 265 2.52 2.57 28.28
CA LYS A 265 3.29 1.37 28.65
C LYS A 265 4.78 1.52 28.34
N THR A 266 5.15 1.91 27.13
CA THR A 266 6.57 2.13 26.75
C THR A 266 7.22 3.24 27.56
N SER A 267 6.48 4.30 27.89
CA SER A 267 6.97 5.39 28.75
C SER A 267 7.24 4.88 30.17
N ILE A 268 6.37 4.04 30.73
CA ILE A 268 6.59 3.36 32.01
C ILE A 268 7.84 2.47 31.92
N GLU A 269 7.95 1.61 30.91
CA GLU A 269 9.12 0.72 30.73
C GLU A 269 10.43 1.51 30.61
N HIS A 270 10.40 2.65 29.91
CA HIS A 270 11.57 3.53 29.77
C HIS A 270 11.93 4.19 31.10
N ILE A 271 10.94 4.70 31.86
CA ILE A 271 11.15 5.26 33.20
C ILE A 271 11.73 4.20 34.14
N TYR A 272 11.17 2.99 34.15
CA TYR A 272 11.67 1.87 34.96
C TYR A 272 13.11 1.52 34.60
N THR A 273 13.42 1.41 33.30
CA THR A 273 14.78 1.12 32.82
C THR A 273 15.76 2.23 33.24
N HIS A 274 15.34 3.49 33.14
CA HIS A 274 16.19 4.62 33.50
C HIS A 274 16.39 4.73 35.02
N CYS A 275 15.34 4.50 35.82
CA CYS A 275 15.43 4.39 37.27
C CYS A 275 16.31 3.21 37.72
N LEU A 276 16.23 2.06 37.04
CA LEU A 276 17.08 0.90 37.31
C LEU A 276 18.55 1.21 37.01
N LEU A 277 18.83 1.85 35.87
CA LEU A 277 20.18 2.31 35.50
C LEU A 277 20.73 3.31 36.52
N LEU A 278 19.92 4.30 36.92
CA LEU A 278 20.30 5.26 37.96
C LEU A 278 20.57 4.55 39.29
N TRP A 279 19.71 3.63 39.71
CA TRP A 279 19.90 2.87 40.95
C TRP A 279 21.21 2.05 40.94
N VAL A 280 21.53 1.38 39.82
CA VAL A 280 22.79 0.65 39.65
C VAL A 280 23.99 1.59 39.67
N THR A 281 23.91 2.77 39.05
CA THR A 281 25.02 3.75 39.08
C THR A 281 25.25 4.38 40.45
N PHE A 282 24.21 4.55 41.26
CA PHE A 282 24.31 5.20 42.59
C PHE A 282 24.47 4.20 43.75
N ASN A 283 24.27 2.89 43.54
CA ASN A 283 24.54 1.82 44.50
C ASN A 283 25.36 0.68 43.87
N PRO A 284 26.67 0.87 43.61
CA PRO A 284 27.50 -0.15 42.97
C PRO A 284 27.67 -1.43 43.81
N SER A 285 27.48 -1.37 45.14
CA SER A 285 27.61 -2.51 46.05
C SER A 285 26.44 -3.50 46.01
N SER A 286 25.32 -3.18 45.37
CA SER A 286 24.19 -4.09 45.17
C SER A 286 24.18 -4.76 43.79
N ALA A 287 24.97 -4.26 42.83
CA ALA A 287 25.07 -4.82 41.49
C ALA A 287 25.78 -6.19 41.47
N GLU A 288 26.73 -6.42 42.38
CA GLU A 288 27.43 -7.71 42.51
C GLU A 288 26.55 -8.84 43.08
N ALA A 289 25.40 -8.52 43.68
CA ALA A 289 24.51 -9.51 44.29
C ALA A 289 23.41 -10.05 43.35
N SER A 290 23.26 -9.49 42.13
CA SER A 290 22.19 -9.88 41.18
C SER A 290 22.68 -10.52 39.89
N ALA A 291 23.94 -10.95 39.83
CA ALA A 291 24.42 -11.84 38.77
C ALA A 291 23.71 -13.20 38.87
N ILE A 292 22.51 -13.29 38.29
CA ILE A 292 21.80 -14.54 38.07
C ILE A 292 22.72 -15.45 37.24
N PRO A 293 23.00 -16.68 37.69
CA PRO A 293 23.90 -17.56 36.97
C PRO A 293 23.27 -17.92 35.62
N LYS A 294 24.04 -17.73 34.54
CA LYS A 294 23.82 -18.45 33.28
C LYS A 294 23.96 -19.94 33.58
N GLN A 295 22.84 -20.62 33.85
CA GLN A 295 22.76 -22.07 33.82
C GLN A 295 22.01 -22.51 32.57
N ALA A 296 22.60 -23.51 31.93
CA ALA A 296 22.24 -24.14 30.67
C ALA A 296 20.82 -24.72 30.65
N ILE A 297 20.12 -24.55 29.53
CA ILE A 297 19.56 -25.55 28.60
C ILE A 297 19.23 -24.81 27.30
#